data_AF-A0A1V5KFR6-F1
#
_entry.id   AF-A0A1V5KFR6-F1
#
_cell.length_a   1.000
_cell.length_b   1.000
_cell.length_c   1.000
_cell.angle_alpha   90.00
_cell.angle_beta   90.00
_cell.angle_gamma   90.00
#
_symmetry.space_group_name_H-M   'P 1'
#
loop_
_entity.id
_entity.type
_entity.pdbx_description
1 polymer ?
#
loop_
_entity_poly.entity_id
_entity_poly.type
_entity_poly.pdbx_seq_one_letter_code
_entity_poly.pdbx_strand_id
1 'polypeptide(L)'
;MDRRGPTAVFKSVSKLPTHEITGGVLLNQKLTPALLTKEENKKKLIALLRTFFNTLHGYHVQYNVVDRETLLDAQAHPEKHRDLIVRVAGYSAFFNVLSRQTQDDIIERTEQTL
;
A
#
# COMPACT_ATOMS: atom_id res chain seq x y z
N MET A 1 9.15 2.96 -11.77
CA MET A 1 9.03 2.63 -10.33
C MET A 1 9.52 3.79 -9.49
N ASP A 2 8.86 3.97 -8.35
CA ASP A 2 9.15 4.95 -7.32
C ASP A 2 10.39 4.57 -6.50
N ARG A 3 11.31 5.53 -6.32
CA ARG A 3 12.62 5.32 -5.66
C ARG A 3 12.98 6.41 -4.64
N ARG A 4 12.06 7.35 -4.41
CA ARG A 4 12.27 8.55 -3.58
C ARG A 4 11.33 8.63 -2.38
N GLY A 5 10.79 7.48 -1.97
CA GLY A 5 9.91 7.33 -0.81
C GLY A 5 8.49 7.89 -0.98
N PRO A 6 7.65 7.73 0.05
CA PRO A 6 6.21 7.98 -0.04
C PRO A 6 5.87 9.47 -0.22
N THR A 7 6.68 10.39 0.33
CA THR A 7 6.53 11.83 0.11
C THR A 7 6.61 12.20 -1.37
N ALA A 8 7.55 11.63 -2.11
CA ALA A 8 7.72 11.90 -3.53
C ALA A 8 6.59 11.29 -4.37
N VAL A 9 6.09 10.12 -3.96
CA VAL A 9 4.91 9.49 -4.58
C VAL A 9 3.70 10.41 -4.41
N PHE A 10 3.43 10.89 -3.20
CA PHE A 10 2.31 11.79 -2.92
C PHE A 10 2.37 13.08 -3.72
N LYS A 11 3.55 13.72 -3.79
CA LYS A 11 3.78 14.92 -4.64
C LYS A 11 3.63 14.65 -6.14
N SER A 12 3.81 13.41 -6.58
CA SER A 12 3.65 13.04 -7.98
C SER A 12 2.18 12.82 -8.32
N VAL A 13 1.47 12.08 -7.45
CA VAL A 13 0.02 11.81 -7.58
C VAL A 13 -0.79 13.08 -7.46
N SER A 14 -0.40 14.03 -6.61
CA SER A 14 -1.09 15.32 -6.44
C SER A 14 -1.03 16.24 -7.66
N LYS A 15 -0.29 15.87 -8.71
CA LYS A 15 -0.26 16.61 -9.98
C LYS A 15 -1.38 16.22 -10.93
N LEU A 16 -2.09 15.12 -10.64
CA LEU A 16 -3.27 14.74 -11.41
C LEU A 16 -4.40 15.75 -11.16
N PRO A 17 -5.27 16.02 -12.13
CA PRO A 17 -6.45 16.86 -11.94
C PRO A 17 -7.52 16.07 -11.17
N THR A 18 -7.25 15.80 -9.89
CA THR A 18 -8.04 14.90 -9.03
C THR A 18 -9.53 15.27 -8.98
N HIS A 19 -9.83 16.56 -9.06
CA HIS A 19 -11.18 17.11 -9.07
C HIS A 19 -11.98 16.77 -10.36
N GLU A 20 -11.30 16.48 -11.47
CA GLU A 20 -11.92 16.04 -12.73
C GLU A 20 -12.09 14.52 -12.78
N ILE A 21 -11.34 13.77 -11.96
CA ILE A 21 -11.35 12.31 -11.91
C ILE A 21 -12.37 11.84 -10.88
N THR A 22 -13.66 11.96 -11.22
CA THR A 22 -14.78 11.68 -10.30
C THR A 22 -14.91 10.22 -9.89
N GLY A 23 -14.36 9.28 -10.67
CA GLY A 23 -14.23 7.87 -10.30
C GLY A 23 -13.17 7.61 -9.22
N GLY A 24 -12.35 8.61 -8.90
CA GLY A 24 -11.32 8.56 -7.87
C GLY A 24 -9.93 8.23 -8.37
N VAL A 25 -8.94 8.74 -7.65
CA VAL A 25 -7.52 8.44 -7.87
C VAL A 25 -7.05 7.47 -6.78
N LEU A 26 -6.86 6.21 -7.17
CA LEU A 26 -6.50 5.15 -6.23
C LEU A 26 -4.99 4.99 -6.11
N LEU A 27 -4.45 5.19 -4.91
CA LEU A 27 -3.04 4.95 -4.61
C LEU A 27 -2.86 3.74 -3.67
N ASN A 28 -2.18 2.70 -4.16
CA ASN A 28 -1.69 1.60 -3.35
C ASN A 28 -0.31 1.92 -2.77
N GLN A 29 -0.10 1.64 -1.49
CA GLN A 29 1.21 1.67 -0.83
C GLN A 29 1.41 0.36 -0.04
N LYS A 30 2.65 -0.10 0.09
CA LYS A 30 3.02 -1.26 0.91
C LYS A 30 4.04 -0.83 1.98
N LEU A 31 3.85 -1.29 3.20
CA LEU A 31 4.73 -1.09 4.35
C LEU A 31 5.01 -2.44 5.01
N THR A 32 6.12 -2.57 5.71
CA THR A 32 6.34 -3.68 6.64
C THR A 32 5.68 -3.42 7.98
N PRO A 33 5.24 -4.46 8.71
CA PRO A 33 4.82 -4.33 10.10
C PRO A 33 5.92 -3.73 10.99
N ALA A 34 7.19 -4.06 10.72
CA ALA A 34 8.33 -3.56 11.45
C ALA A 34 8.39 -2.02 11.47
N LEU A 35 8.06 -1.36 10.36
CA LEU A 35 8.01 0.10 10.29
C LEU A 35 7.01 0.72 11.26
N LEU A 36 5.89 0.06 11.54
CA LEU A 36 4.84 0.58 12.41
C LEU A 36 5.02 0.20 13.88
N THR A 37 6.09 -0.49 14.25
CA THR A 37 6.40 -0.76 15.67
C THR A 37 6.92 0.47 16.40
N LYS A 38 7.61 1.39 15.69
CA LYS A 38 8.18 2.61 16.27
C LYS A 38 7.16 3.74 16.29
N GLU A 39 6.95 4.34 17.46
CA GLU A 39 6.05 5.51 17.63
C GLU A 39 6.42 6.69 16.73
N GLU A 40 7.71 6.92 16.49
CA GLU A 40 8.18 7.96 15.57
C GLU A 40 7.64 7.76 14.15
N ASN A 41 7.68 6.52 13.64
CA ASN A 41 7.23 6.19 12.29
C ASN A 41 5.71 6.32 12.17
N LYS A 42 4.96 5.97 13.22
CA LYS A 42 3.50 6.22 13.27
C LYS A 42 3.21 7.71 13.16
N LYS A 43 3.94 8.56 13.89
CA LYS A 43 3.81 10.03 13.80
C LYS A 43 4.15 10.54 12.40
N LYS A 44 5.21 10.03 11.77
CA LYS A 44 5.57 10.37 10.38
C LYS A 44 4.48 9.97 9.39
N LEU A 45 3.91 8.77 9.52
CA LEU A 45 2.81 8.31 8.67
C LEU A 45 1.58 9.21 8.82
N ILE A 46 1.20 9.56 10.06
CA ILE A 46 0.09 10.49 10.34
C ILE A 46 0.36 11.85 9.69
N ALA A 47 1.58 12.38 9.82
CA ALA A 47 1.94 13.65 9.19
C ALA A 47 1.84 13.57 7.66
N LEU A 48 2.35 12.49 7.05
CA LEU A 48 2.24 12.24 5.60
C LEU A 48 0.79 12.21 5.12
N LEU A 49 -0.09 11.51 5.85
CA LEU A 49 -1.51 11.43 5.51
C LEU A 49 -2.18 12.80 5.61
N ARG A 50 -1.90 13.56 6.68
CA ARG A 50 -2.42 14.93 6.84
C ARG A 50 -1.95 15.83 5.69
N THR A 51 -0.67 15.78 5.32
CA THR A 51 -0.16 16.55 4.19
C THR A 51 -0.80 16.12 2.87
N PHE A 52 -0.97 14.81 2.64
CA PHE A 52 -1.56 14.30 1.40
C PHE A 52 -3.00 14.79 1.19
N PHE A 53 -3.85 14.68 2.22
CA PHE A 53 -5.25 15.05 2.10
C PHE A 53 -5.47 16.56 2.26
N ASN A 54 -4.88 17.18 3.26
CA ASN A 54 -5.22 18.56 3.64
C ASN A 54 -4.44 19.62 2.85
N THR A 55 -3.26 19.26 2.31
CA THR A 55 -2.38 20.21 1.61
C THR A 55 -2.23 19.88 0.13
N LEU A 56 -2.12 18.60 -0.20
CA LEU A 56 -1.92 18.15 -1.58
C LEU A 56 -3.24 17.76 -2.28
N HIS A 57 -4.37 17.79 -1.57
CA HIS A 57 -5.69 17.46 -2.09
C HIS A 57 -5.73 16.10 -2.80
N GLY A 58 -4.99 15.13 -2.28
CA GLY A 58 -5.00 13.75 -2.75
C GLY A 58 -6.36 13.08 -2.52
N TYR A 59 -6.73 12.14 -3.38
CA TYR A 59 -8.05 11.49 -3.32
C TYR A 59 -8.12 10.36 -2.31
N HIS A 60 -7.27 9.34 -2.49
CA HIS A 60 -7.34 8.10 -1.73
C HIS A 60 -5.97 7.42 -1.69
N VAL A 61 -5.59 6.94 -0.52
CA VAL A 61 -4.43 6.06 -0.33
C VAL A 61 -4.82 4.88 0.55
N GLN A 62 -4.35 3.70 0.19
CA GLN A 62 -4.54 2.47 0.96
C GLN A 62 -3.23 1.73 1.16
N TYR A 63 -3.13 1.01 2.29
CA TYR A 63 -1.91 0.31 2.70
C TYR A 63 -2.13 -1.19 2.77
N ASN A 64 -1.18 -1.93 2.20
CA ASN A 64 -0.83 -3.26 2.71
C ASN A 64 0.24 -3.10 3.78
N VAL A 65 0.05 -3.74 4.93
CA VAL A 65 1.07 -3.83 5.98
C VAL A 65 1.41 -5.30 6.16
N VAL A 66 2.35 -5.79 5.36
CA VAL A 66 2.70 -7.22 5.27
C VAL A 66 4.10 -7.35 4.67
N ASP A 67 4.87 -8.30 5.20
CA ASP A 67 6.21 -8.59 4.70
C ASP A 67 6.17 -9.39 3.39
N ARG A 68 7.18 -9.19 2.54
CA ARG A 68 7.33 -9.93 1.29
C ARG A 68 7.45 -11.44 1.54
N GLU A 69 8.19 -11.81 2.57
CA GLU A 69 8.44 -13.18 2.98
C GLU A 69 7.13 -13.88 3.37
N THR A 70 6.24 -13.19 4.09
CA THR A 70 4.90 -13.70 4.45
C THR A 70 4.06 -13.99 3.21
N LEU A 71 4.09 -13.10 2.21
CA LEU A 71 3.35 -13.32 0.97
C LEU A 71 3.93 -14.50 0.17
N LEU A 72 5.25 -14.63 0.10
CA LEU A 72 5.92 -15.76 -0.57
C LEU A 72 5.62 -17.09 0.13
N ASP A 73 5.66 -17.12 1.47
CA ASP A 73 5.30 -18.30 2.23
C ASP A 73 3.82 -18.67 2.05
N ALA A 74 2.93 -17.67 1.96
CA ALA A 74 1.52 -17.90 1.67
C ALA A 74 1.26 -18.42 0.26
N GLN A 75 2.14 -18.16 -0.72
CA GLN A 75 2.08 -18.81 -2.04
C GLN A 75 2.54 -20.27 -2.00
N ALA A 76 3.58 -20.56 -1.22
CA ALA A 76 4.14 -21.91 -1.11
C ALA A 76 3.30 -22.83 -0.21
N HIS A 77 2.72 -22.27 0.85
CA HIS A 77 2.01 -22.97 1.92
C HIS A 77 0.64 -22.32 2.23
N PRO A 78 -0.30 -22.25 1.26
CA PRO A 78 -1.57 -21.54 1.42
C PRO A 78 -2.45 -22.06 2.58
N GLU A 79 -2.24 -23.31 3.02
CA GLU A 79 -2.90 -23.91 4.17
C GLU A 79 -2.51 -23.28 5.52
N LYS A 80 -1.32 -22.68 5.61
CA LYS A 80 -0.85 -21.99 6.82
C LYS A 80 -1.36 -20.54 6.91
N HIS A 81 -1.85 -20.00 5.81
CA HIS A 81 -2.20 -18.58 5.64
C HIS A 81 -3.64 -18.41 5.15
N ARG A 82 -4.56 -19.26 5.62
CA ARG A 82 -5.96 -19.31 5.12
C ARG A 82 -6.75 -18.03 5.36
N ASP A 83 -6.39 -17.30 6.41
CA ASP A 83 -7.01 -16.06 6.87
C ASP A 83 -6.20 -14.82 6.46
N LEU A 84 -5.11 -14.97 5.70
CA LEU A 84 -4.30 -13.86 5.23
C LEU A 84 -5.10 -13.00 4.25
N ILE A 85 -5.41 -11.77 4.66
CA ILE A 85 -6.12 -10.78 3.84
C ILE A 85 -5.13 -9.74 3.32
N VAL A 86 -5.22 -9.42 2.03
CA VAL A 86 -4.42 -8.38 1.37
C VAL A 86 -5.30 -7.35 0.68
N ARG A 87 -4.77 -6.13 0.47
CA ARG A 87 -5.36 -5.12 -0.41
C ARG A 87 -4.90 -5.30 -1.85
N VAL A 88 -5.87 -5.32 -2.77
CA VAL A 88 -5.62 -5.45 -4.21
C VAL A 88 -5.64 -4.07 -4.87
N ALA A 89 -6.81 -3.55 -5.21
CA ALA A 89 -7.03 -2.18 -5.70
C ALA A 89 -8.48 -1.77 -5.35
N GLY A 90 -8.66 -1.12 -4.21
CA GLY A 90 -9.98 -0.65 -3.74
C GLY A 90 -10.76 -1.68 -2.93
N TYR A 91 -10.27 -2.92 -2.82
CA TYR A 91 -10.89 -3.98 -2.01
C TYR A 91 -9.85 -4.90 -1.38
N SER A 92 -10.33 -5.76 -0.47
CA SER A 92 -9.56 -6.80 0.23
C SER A 92 -10.03 -8.16 -0.21
N ALA A 93 -9.11 -9.10 -0.27
CA ALA A 93 -9.41 -10.50 -0.51
C ALA A 93 -8.49 -11.39 0.30
N PHE A 94 -8.90 -12.63 0.53
CA PHE A 94 -7.98 -13.66 1.02
C PHE A 94 -6.90 -13.89 -0.04
N PHE A 95 -5.65 -13.90 0.38
CA PHE A 95 -4.51 -14.00 -0.54
C PHE A 95 -4.51 -15.32 -1.31
N ASN A 96 -4.88 -16.41 -0.64
CA ASN A 96 -4.93 -17.76 -1.21
C ASN A 96 -6.03 -17.97 -2.26
N VAL A 97 -7.05 -17.10 -2.35
CA VAL A 97 -8.09 -17.19 -3.40
C VAL A 97 -7.74 -16.36 -4.64
N LEU A 98 -6.67 -15.57 -4.58
CA LEU A 98 -6.21 -14.77 -5.72
C LEU A 98 -5.50 -15.64 -6.74
N SER A 99 -5.58 -15.23 -8.01
CA SER A 99 -4.78 -15.86 -9.07
C SER A 99 -3.28 -15.68 -8.79
N ARG A 100 -2.46 -16.62 -9.27
CA ARG A 100 -1.00 -16.54 -9.09
C ARG A 100 -0.41 -15.23 -9.60
N GLN A 101 -0.87 -14.79 -10.78
CA GLN A 101 -0.48 -13.51 -11.36
C GLN A 101 -0.81 -12.33 -10.43
N THR A 102 -2.01 -12.29 -9.85
CA THR A 102 -2.40 -11.21 -8.93
C THR A 102 -1.59 -11.25 -7.63
N GLN A 103 -1.24 -12.43 -7.13
CA GLN A 103 -0.37 -12.57 -5.97
C GLN A 103 1.03 -12.03 -6.26
N ASP A 104 1.61 -12.42 -7.39
CA ASP A 104 2.93 -11.96 -7.85
C ASP A 104 2.94 -10.44 -8.02
N ASP A 105 1.90 -9.87 -8.64
CA ASP A 105 1.73 -8.41 -8.80
C ASP A 105 1.71 -7.67 -7.46
N ILE A 106 1.15 -8.27 -6.39
CA ILE A 106 1.13 -7.67 -5.05
C ILE A 106 2.50 -7.78 -4.38
N ILE A 107 3.17 -8.93 -4.54
CA ILE A 107 4.51 -9.19 -4.00
C ILE A 107 5.53 -8.21 -4.57
N GLU A 108 5.47 -7.94 -5.88
CA GLU A 108 6.39 -7.08 -6.61
C GLU A 108 6.22 -5.58 -6.32
N ARG A 109 5.12 -5.16 -5.69
CA ARG A 109 4.91 -3.75 -5.34
C ARG A 109 6.02 -3.23 -4.43
N THR A 110 6.42 -1.98 -4.69
CA THR A 110 7.42 -1.25 -3.89
C THR A 110 7.03 -1.20 -2.42
N GLU A 111 7.97 -1.57 -1.56
CA GLU A 111 7.87 -1.44 -0.11
C GLU A 111 8.43 -0.08 0.31
N GLN A 112 7.60 0.74 0.96
CA GLN A 112 7.97 2.10 1.35
C GLN A 112 8.72 2.12 2.68
N THR A 113 9.58 3.11 2.86
CA THR A 113 10.21 3.45 4.15
C THR A 113 9.77 4.83 4.63
N LEU A 114 9.82 5.06 5.95
CA LEU A 114 9.34 6.27 6.64
C LEU A 114 10.46 6.99 7.40
#